data_AF-A0A2Z2NWR5-F1
#
_entry.id   AF-A0A2Z2NWR5-F1
#
_cell.length_a   1.000
_cell.length_b   1.000
_cell.length_c   1.000
_cell.angle_alpha   90.00
_cell.angle_beta   90.00
_cell.angle_gamma   90.00
#
_symmetry.space_group_name_H-M   'P 1'
#
loop_
_entity.id
_entity.type
_entity.pdbx_description
1 polymer ?
#
loop_
_entity_poly.entity_id
_entity_poly.type
_entity_poly.pdbx_seq_one_letter_code
_entity_poly.pdbx_strand_id
1 'polypeptide(L)'
;MLWPCSDSDGGGNTPADDDVVFAGSLMAPEITTGVEKMLDSQLKTQLRIADDCPAIPAGYSPLADASITFVDENGEVLGESFTADECGAFSASAPATATGIVAEAPGFRPLQAETEVFIGEGATGLASTIASTSSYEIGTLQIVDDGTLAFSVTDNESRKAVLGIPASAFSLLLDDTVLTPDSVINASSAINDESATVVLTLDASGSMSETAYTDDNDVDYDRYQLAAIAAHQFLSQKAASDAVALSVFSSNVNFLDQETIDRELPIQNLDGDALSYVLSDDGFTTDAARLRFLVDAYNRRSQLYRGESGDALHPDTPTNIELQYGAYPFAGSTHLYEAVQDALERLALRGNGRPVVVAMTDGQDNGPGDEDDAIQLAKSYGIPIYTVGMDSSSASDELLRVADETGGSYFNVTSTQIGDAFQSIQTGIVFQYLASVPSGSLNTAVTLGVKLDFNGLVAQRTLAPAEDL
;
A
#
# COMPACT_ATOMS: atom_id res chain seq x y z
N MET A 1 -39.41 -60.57 26.45
CA MET A 1 -38.87 -59.46 27.27
C MET A 1 -37.69 -58.90 26.50
N LEU A 2 -37.91 -57.80 25.78
CA LEU A 2 -37.39 -56.44 26.05
C LEU A 2 -36.02 -56.26 25.36
N TRP A 3 -35.70 -55.26 24.53
CA TRP A 3 -36.32 -54.22 23.69
C TRP A 3 -35.12 -53.67 22.83
N PRO A 4 -35.29 -53.03 21.66
CA PRO A 4 -34.19 -52.66 20.75
C PRO A 4 -33.53 -51.35 21.17
N CYS A 5 -32.27 -51.15 20.75
CA CYS A 5 -31.67 -49.82 20.72
C CYS A 5 -32.23 -49.05 19.52
N SER A 6 -32.77 -47.88 19.83
CA SER A 6 -33.30 -46.87 18.94
C SER A 6 -32.22 -46.21 18.10
N ASP A 7 -32.53 -46.01 16.82
CA ASP A 7 -31.93 -44.99 15.98
C ASP A 7 -31.97 -43.62 16.67
N SER A 8 -30.81 -42.96 16.71
CA SER A 8 -30.72 -41.52 16.85
C SER A 8 -30.29 -40.97 15.49
N ASP A 9 -31.26 -40.45 14.75
CA ASP A 9 -31.05 -39.51 13.65
C ASP A 9 -30.24 -38.33 14.19
N GLY A 10 -28.93 -38.38 14.00
CA GLY A 10 -28.08 -37.21 13.98
C GLY A 10 -28.08 -36.70 12.55
N GLY A 11 -28.85 -35.64 12.29
CA GLY A 11 -28.80 -34.90 11.04
C GLY A 11 -27.42 -34.28 10.85
N GLY A 12 -26.48 -35.07 10.36
CA GLY A 12 -25.26 -34.59 9.75
C GLY A 12 -25.63 -34.14 8.35
N ASN A 13 -25.59 -32.83 8.11
CA ASN A 13 -25.62 -32.26 6.79
C ASN A 13 -24.41 -32.83 6.04
N THR A 14 -24.63 -33.92 5.31
CA THR A 14 -23.60 -34.53 4.47
C THR A 14 -23.63 -33.68 3.21
N PRO A 15 -22.53 -33.00 2.82
CA PRO A 15 -22.51 -32.22 1.59
C PRO A 15 -23.01 -33.08 0.44
N ALA A 16 -23.85 -32.53 -0.44
CA ALA A 16 -24.19 -33.25 -1.66
C ALA A 16 -22.90 -33.57 -2.42
N ASP A 17 -22.86 -34.67 -3.16
CA ASP A 17 -21.63 -35.21 -3.81
C ASP A 17 -20.93 -34.22 -4.79
N ASP A 18 -21.57 -33.07 -5.08
CA ASP A 18 -21.10 -31.99 -5.96
C ASP A 18 -20.89 -30.62 -5.24
N ASP A 19 -20.96 -30.58 -3.91
CA ASP A 19 -20.74 -29.33 -3.17
C ASP A 19 -19.24 -28.99 -3.03
N VAL A 20 -18.91 -27.70 -3.12
CA VAL A 20 -17.56 -27.16 -2.98
C VAL A 20 -17.47 -26.35 -1.68
N VAL A 21 -16.35 -26.48 -0.97
CA VAL A 21 -16.08 -25.72 0.26
C VAL A 21 -15.33 -24.45 -0.08
N PHE A 22 -15.88 -23.31 0.33
CA PHE A 22 -15.30 -21.98 0.18
C PHE A 22 -14.86 -21.47 1.54
N ALA A 23 -13.65 -20.91 1.62
CA ALA A 23 -13.12 -20.34 2.86
C ALA A 23 -12.32 -19.06 2.60
N GLY A 24 -12.44 -18.10 3.50
CA GLY A 24 -11.66 -16.86 3.47
C GLY A 24 -12.10 -15.88 4.55
N SER A 25 -11.63 -14.64 4.42
CA SER A 25 -11.87 -13.56 5.37
C SER A 25 -12.45 -12.33 4.68
N LEU A 26 -13.45 -11.76 5.33
CA LEU A 26 -14.15 -10.55 4.92
C LEU A 26 -13.71 -9.40 5.82
N MET A 27 -13.42 -8.26 5.21
CA MET A 27 -12.85 -7.12 5.94
C MET A 27 -13.30 -5.77 5.36
N ALA A 28 -13.04 -4.72 6.12
CA ALA A 28 -13.27 -3.35 5.67
C ALA A 28 -12.05 -2.48 5.98
N PRO A 29 -11.72 -1.51 5.12
CA PRO A 29 -10.69 -0.53 5.40
C PRO A 29 -10.98 0.23 6.70
N GLU A 30 -9.96 0.37 7.55
CA GLU A 30 -10.08 1.19 8.74
C GLU A 30 -9.98 2.68 8.38
N ILE A 31 -10.96 3.47 8.83
CA ILE A 31 -10.86 4.92 8.80
C ILE A 31 -10.10 5.32 10.07
N THR A 32 -8.80 5.56 9.94
CA THR A 32 -7.96 6.07 11.02
C THR A 32 -7.89 7.59 10.98
N THR A 33 -7.93 8.23 12.14
CA THR A 33 -8.23 9.66 12.29
C THR A 33 -7.17 10.43 13.11
N GLY A 34 -5.91 9.96 13.19
CA GLY A 34 -4.87 10.75 13.86
C GLY A 34 -3.62 10.02 14.37
N VAL A 35 -2.59 10.84 14.63
CA VAL A 35 -1.23 10.46 15.06
C VAL A 35 -1.17 9.83 16.45
N GLU A 36 -2.20 10.01 17.28
CA GLU A 36 -2.33 9.30 18.57
C GLU A 36 -2.27 7.78 18.38
N LYS A 37 -2.87 7.26 17.30
CA LYS A 37 -2.78 5.82 16.96
C LYS A 37 -1.39 5.43 16.44
N MET A 38 -0.65 6.35 15.81
CA MET A 38 0.71 6.12 15.33
C MET A 38 1.76 6.14 16.46
N LEU A 39 1.55 6.99 17.46
CA LEU A 39 2.47 7.23 18.59
C LEU A 39 2.18 6.35 19.81
N ASP A 40 0.91 6.00 20.05
CA ASP A 40 0.58 5.05 21.12
C ASP A 40 1.10 3.65 20.75
N SER A 41 1.11 2.78 21.75
CA SER A 41 1.39 1.34 21.77
C SER A 41 0.76 0.49 20.66
N GLN A 42 0.17 1.05 19.60
CA GLN A 42 -0.39 0.32 18.47
C GLN A 42 0.60 -0.31 17.51
N LEU A 43 1.91 -0.05 17.55
CA LEU A 43 2.83 -1.06 17.00
C LEU A 43 2.58 -2.40 17.72
N LYS A 44 2.34 -2.38 19.04
CA LYS A 44 1.94 -3.56 19.82
C LYS A 44 0.47 -3.94 19.64
N THR A 45 -0.46 -3.01 19.39
CA THR A 45 -1.89 -3.32 19.17
C THR A 45 -2.19 -3.84 17.76
N GLN A 46 -1.52 -3.34 16.71
CA GLN A 46 -1.56 -3.91 15.35
C GLN A 46 -0.82 -5.25 15.31
N LEU A 47 0.31 -5.40 16.02
CA LEU A 47 0.91 -6.72 16.26
C LEU A 47 -0.07 -7.67 16.98
N ARG A 48 -0.87 -7.17 17.94
CA ARG A 48 -1.91 -7.98 18.62
C ARG A 48 -3.08 -8.37 17.72
N ILE A 49 -3.58 -7.49 16.86
CA ILE A 49 -4.64 -7.84 15.89
C ILE A 49 -4.10 -8.86 14.88
N ALA A 50 -2.84 -8.72 14.44
CA ALA A 50 -2.18 -9.73 13.62
C ALA A 50 -1.99 -11.07 14.35
N ASP A 51 -1.83 -11.06 15.68
CA ASP A 51 -1.77 -12.28 16.50
C ASP A 51 -3.15 -12.94 16.70
N ASP A 52 -4.23 -12.15 16.83
CA ASP A 52 -5.59 -12.65 17.06
C ASP A 52 -6.32 -13.03 15.76
N CYS A 53 -6.11 -12.28 14.68
CA CYS A 53 -6.71 -12.48 13.35
C CYS A 53 -5.63 -12.36 12.25
N PRO A 54 -4.75 -13.37 12.09
CA PRO A 54 -3.58 -13.28 11.20
C PRO A 54 -3.90 -13.16 9.71
N ALA A 55 -5.14 -13.45 9.31
CA ALA A 55 -5.59 -13.30 7.92
C ALA A 55 -5.91 -11.84 7.55
N ILE A 56 -6.13 -10.95 8.52
CA ILE A 56 -6.50 -9.56 8.27
C ILE A 56 -5.24 -8.70 8.15
N PRO A 57 -4.99 -8.08 6.98
CA PRO A 57 -3.85 -7.20 6.81
C PRO A 57 -3.96 -5.94 7.67
N ALA A 58 -2.81 -5.37 8.05
CA ALA A 58 -2.79 -4.13 8.80
C ALA A 58 -3.49 -3.00 8.04
N GLY A 59 -4.31 -2.22 8.75
CA GLY A 59 -5.13 -1.15 8.15
C GLY A 59 -6.52 -1.58 7.73
N TYR A 60 -6.86 -2.86 7.91
CA TYR A 60 -8.20 -3.39 7.75
C TYR A 60 -8.73 -3.90 9.10
N SER A 61 -10.04 -3.79 9.28
CA SER A 61 -10.77 -4.38 10.39
C SER A 61 -11.58 -5.57 9.87
N PRO A 62 -11.69 -6.67 10.64
CA PRO A 62 -12.53 -7.80 10.27
C PRO A 62 -14.01 -7.40 10.21
N LEU A 63 -14.75 -7.95 9.24
CA LEU A 63 -16.20 -7.86 9.20
C LEU A 63 -16.82 -8.95 10.09
N ALA A 64 -16.65 -8.77 11.40
CA ALA A 64 -17.19 -9.68 12.40
C ALA A 64 -18.72 -9.79 12.30
N ASP A 65 -19.25 -11.00 12.47
CA ASP A 65 -20.68 -11.30 12.46
C ASP A 65 -21.41 -10.90 11.16
N ALA A 66 -20.69 -10.69 10.06
CA ALA A 66 -21.30 -10.36 8.77
C ALA A 66 -22.20 -11.51 8.29
N SER A 67 -23.39 -11.18 7.79
CA SER A 67 -24.34 -12.14 7.25
C SER A 67 -23.98 -12.46 5.80
N ILE A 68 -23.60 -13.70 5.53
CA ILE A 68 -23.09 -14.18 4.24
C ILE A 68 -24.15 -15.05 3.57
N THR A 69 -24.30 -14.88 2.25
CA THR A 69 -25.12 -15.70 1.37
C THR A 69 -24.35 -16.05 0.10
N PHE A 70 -24.55 -17.26 -0.42
CA PHE A 70 -24.06 -17.63 -1.74
C PHE A 70 -25.09 -17.24 -2.80
N VAL A 71 -24.63 -16.90 -3.99
CA VAL A 71 -25.49 -16.57 -5.13
C VAL A 71 -25.03 -17.29 -6.40
N ASP A 72 -25.97 -17.53 -7.32
CA ASP A 72 -25.68 -18.05 -8.66
C ASP A 72 -25.32 -16.93 -9.66
N GLU A 73 -25.10 -17.29 -10.93
CA GLU A 73 -24.75 -16.37 -12.02
C GLU A 73 -25.80 -15.27 -12.26
N ASN A 74 -27.04 -15.46 -11.80
CA ASN A 74 -28.15 -14.53 -11.92
C ASN A 74 -28.36 -13.69 -10.64
N GLY A 75 -27.56 -13.92 -9.60
CA GLY A 75 -27.70 -13.30 -8.29
C GLY A 75 -28.82 -13.90 -7.43
N GLU A 76 -29.32 -15.09 -7.77
CA GLU A 76 -30.32 -15.79 -6.96
C GLU A 76 -29.64 -16.46 -5.75
N VAL A 77 -30.23 -16.29 -4.57
CA VAL A 77 -29.66 -16.80 -3.31
C VAL A 77 -29.68 -18.32 -3.28
N LEU A 78 -28.50 -18.90 -3.02
CA LEU A 78 -28.29 -20.33 -2.86
C LEU A 78 -28.16 -20.66 -1.37
N GLY A 79 -29.16 -21.37 -0.84
CA GLY A 79 -29.14 -21.86 0.54
C GLY A 79 -29.54 -20.83 1.60
N GLU A 80 -29.23 -21.12 2.86
CA GLU A 80 -29.49 -20.23 4.01
C GLU A 80 -28.27 -19.33 4.29
N SER A 81 -28.52 -18.14 4.83
CA SER A 81 -27.45 -17.25 5.26
C SER A 81 -26.73 -17.78 6.50
N PHE A 82 -25.43 -17.54 6.59
CA PHE A 82 -24.60 -17.87 7.77
C PHE A 82 -23.76 -16.65 8.17
N THR A 83 -23.09 -16.71 9.31
CA THR A 83 -22.33 -15.57 9.83
C THR A 83 -20.83 -15.83 9.77
N ALA A 84 -20.06 -14.78 9.50
CA ALA A 84 -18.61 -14.78 9.71
C ALA A 84 -18.28 -14.85 11.21
N ASP A 85 -17.07 -15.32 11.54
CA ASP A 85 -16.55 -15.29 12.92
C ASP A 85 -16.04 -13.89 13.33
N GLU A 86 -15.47 -13.77 14.54
CA GLU A 86 -14.93 -12.50 15.08
C GLU A 86 -13.78 -11.92 14.23
N CYS A 87 -13.10 -12.74 13.44
CA CYS A 87 -12.06 -12.33 12.50
C CYS A 87 -12.61 -12.09 11.08
N GLY A 88 -13.93 -12.09 10.91
CA GLY A 88 -14.56 -11.99 9.59
C GLY A 88 -14.28 -13.22 8.72
N ALA A 89 -13.75 -14.30 9.28
CA ALA A 89 -13.46 -15.52 8.55
C ALA A 89 -14.70 -16.40 8.44
N PHE A 90 -14.77 -17.16 7.36
CA PHE A 90 -15.85 -18.12 7.14
C PHE A 90 -15.32 -19.37 6.43
N SER A 91 -16.06 -20.46 6.60
CA SER A 91 -15.85 -21.71 5.88
C SER A 91 -17.20 -22.39 5.71
N ALA A 92 -17.71 -22.42 4.48
CA ALA A 92 -19.03 -22.97 4.18
C ALA A 92 -19.04 -23.72 2.85
N SER A 93 -19.94 -24.71 2.75
CA SER A 93 -20.13 -25.51 1.55
C SER A 93 -21.28 -24.94 0.74
N ALA A 94 -21.10 -24.81 -0.58
CA ALA A 94 -22.17 -24.43 -1.50
C ALA A 94 -22.12 -25.30 -2.77
N PRO A 95 -23.23 -25.38 -3.53
CA PRO A 95 -23.23 -26.09 -4.81
C PRO A 95 -22.16 -25.55 -5.75
N ALA A 96 -21.58 -26.40 -6.60
CA ALA A 96 -20.59 -25.98 -7.61
C ALA A 96 -21.10 -24.91 -8.61
N THR A 97 -22.41 -24.65 -8.65
CA THR A 97 -23.03 -23.58 -9.43
C THR A 97 -22.96 -22.20 -8.77
N ALA A 98 -22.48 -22.10 -7.53
CA ALA A 98 -22.31 -20.83 -6.84
C ALA A 98 -21.16 -20.03 -7.47
N THR A 99 -21.48 -18.89 -8.06
CA THR A 99 -20.50 -18.00 -8.70
C THR A 99 -20.14 -16.83 -7.80
N GLY A 100 -21.02 -16.41 -6.88
CA GLY A 100 -20.79 -15.24 -6.04
C GLY A 100 -21.07 -15.45 -4.56
N ILE A 101 -20.51 -14.55 -3.75
CA ILE A 101 -20.81 -14.36 -2.34
C ILE A 101 -21.30 -12.93 -2.14
N VAL A 102 -22.40 -12.79 -1.40
CA VAL A 102 -22.91 -11.50 -0.90
C VAL A 102 -22.85 -11.50 0.62
N ALA A 103 -22.16 -10.52 1.20
CA ALA A 103 -22.10 -10.35 2.65
C ALA A 103 -22.61 -8.97 3.08
N GLU A 104 -23.40 -8.94 4.15
CA GLU A 104 -23.99 -7.74 4.73
C GLU A 104 -23.47 -7.51 6.15
N ALA A 105 -23.01 -6.29 6.40
CA ALA A 105 -22.57 -5.83 7.72
C ALA A 105 -23.12 -4.42 7.99
N PRO A 106 -23.58 -4.11 9.22
CA PRO A 106 -24.08 -2.78 9.55
C PRO A 106 -23.05 -1.67 9.30
N GLY A 107 -23.47 -0.59 8.65
CA GLY A 107 -22.62 0.57 8.36
C GLY A 107 -21.82 0.45 7.05
N PHE A 108 -21.79 -0.72 6.43
CA PHE A 108 -21.06 -0.99 5.19
C PHE A 108 -21.99 -1.20 4.01
N ARG A 109 -21.46 -1.07 2.79
CA ARG A 109 -22.16 -1.52 1.58
C ARG A 109 -22.13 -3.06 1.50
N PRO A 110 -23.09 -3.67 0.78
CA PRO A 110 -23.03 -5.11 0.51
C PRO A 110 -21.69 -5.46 -0.15
N LEU A 111 -20.96 -6.38 0.47
CA LEU A 111 -19.75 -6.96 -0.11
C LEU A 111 -20.22 -7.97 -1.16
N GLN A 112 -19.75 -7.81 -2.40
CA GLN A 112 -19.99 -8.79 -3.47
C GLN A 112 -18.64 -9.23 -4.01
N ALA A 113 -18.39 -10.54 -4.02
CA ALA A 113 -17.16 -11.12 -4.54
C ALA A 113 -17.45 -12.43 -5.28
N GLU A 114 -16.64 -12.75 -6.29
CA GLU A 114 -16.72 -14.05 -6.97
C GLU A 114 -16.23 -15.17 -6.03
N THR A 115 -16.83 -16.36 -6.15
CA THR A 115 -16.45 -17.51 -5.33
C THR A 115 -15.02 -17.99 -5.60
N GLU A 116 -14.49 -17.73 -6.80
CA GLU A 116 -13.09 -17.97 -7.19
C GLU A 116 -12.07 -17.23 -6.32
N VAL A 117 -12.47 -16.13 -5.65
CA VAL A 117 -11.60 -15.41 -4.69
C VAL A 117 -11.26 -16.29 -3.48
N PHE A 118 -12.08 -17.30 -3.19
CA PHE A 118 -12.02 -18.14 -1.98
C PHE A 118 -11.58 -19.58 -2.25
N ILE A 119 -11.41 -19.98 -3.52
CA ILE A 119 -11.02 -21.34 -3.91
C ILE A 119 -10.13 -21.35 -5.15
N GLY A 120 -9.22 -22.32 -5.25
CA GLY A 120 -8.41 -22.56 -6.46
C GLY A 120 -7.00 -21.97 -6.42
N GLU A 121 -6.25 -22.20 -7.49
CA GLU A 121 -4.91 -21.61 -7.70
C GLU A 121 -5.06 -20.09 -7.82
N GLY A 122 -4.43 -19.33 -6.93
CA GLY A 122 -4.46 -17.86 -6.97
C GLY A 122 -5.66 -17.22 -6.26
N ALA A 123 -6.33 -17.95 -5.37
CA ALA A 123 -7.30 -17.36 -4.45
C ALA A 123 -6.56 -16.54 -3.38
N THR A 124 -6.96 -15.27 -3.16
CA THR A 124 -6.49 -14.49 -2.00
C THR A 124 -7.05 -15.04 -0.71
N GLY A 125 -8.27 -15.58 -0.76
CA GLY A 125 -9.10 -15.78 0.41
C GLY A 125 -9.50 -14.48 1.11
N LEU A 126 -9.36 -13.32 0.46
CA LEU A 126 -9.65 -12.00 1.02
C LEU A 126 -10.57 -11.20 0.11
N ALA A 127 -11.63 -10.65 0.69
CA ALA A 127 -12.52 -9.69 0.04
C ALA A 127 -12.84 -8.54 0.99
N SER A 128 -13.03 -7.34 0.44
CA SER A 128 -13.36 -6.18 1.25
C SER A 128 -14.53 -5.37 0.70
N THR A 129 -15.17 -4.62 1.60
CA THR A 129 -16.21 -3.65 1.26
C THR A 129 -15.78 -2.24 1.65
N ILE A 130 -16.66 -1.26 1.43
CA ILE A 130 -16.48 0.13 1.83
C ILE A 130 -17.62 0.56 2.75
N ALA A 131 -17.41 1.63 3.51
CA ALA A 131 -18.47 2.21 4.32
C ALA A 131 -19.64 2.66 3.43
N SER A 132 -20.85 2.63 3.98
CA SER A 132 -22.07 3.03 3.26
C SER A 132 -22.03 4.49 2.78
N THR A 133 -21.25 5.35 3.44
CA THR A 133 -21.03 6.76 3.11
C THR A 133 -19.94 6.98 2.06
N SER A 134 -19.04 6.02 1.86
CA SER A 134 -17.91 6.14 0.94
C SER A 134 -18.31 5.86 -0.51
N SER A 135 -17.44 6.31 -1.41
CA SER A 135 -17.43 6.02 -2.85
C SER A 135 -16.12 5.35 -3.28
N TYR A 136 -16.17 4.60 -4.37
CA TYR A 136 -14.96 4.05 -5.00
C TYR A 136 -14.20 5.12 -5.76
N GLU A 137 -12.88 4.95 -5.81
CA GLU A 137 -11.96 5.72 -6.63
C GLU A 137 -10.98 4.76 -7.29
N ILE A 138 -10.57 5.07 -8.52
CA ILE A 138 -9.44 4.36 -9.12
C ILE A 138 -8.18 5.06 -8.61
N GLY A 139 -7.40 4.30 -7.84
CA GLY A 139 -6.11 4.71 -7.30
C GLY A 139 -5.07 4.69 -8.41
N THR A 140 -4.01 3.92 -8.24
CA THR A 140 -2.96 3.81 -9.27
C THR A 140 -3.46 3.30 -10.60
N LEU A 141 -2.77 3.74 -11.66
CA LEU A 141 -2.96 3.27 -13.02
C LEU A 141 -1.59 3.23 -13.70
N GLN A 142 -1.13 2.04 -14.10
CA GLN A 142 0.21 1.81 -14.60
C GLN A 142 0.22 0.76 -15.72
N ILE A 143 0.93 1.03 -16.80
CA ILE A 143 1.20 0.04 -17.85
C ILE A 143 2.42 -0.77 -17.39
N VAL A 144 2.26 -2.08 -17.22
CA VAL A 144 3.34 -2.97 -16.75
C VAL A 144 4.16 -3.47 -17.93
N ASP A 145 3.49 -3.91 -19.00
CA ASP A 145 4.10 -4.39 -20.24
C ASP A 145 3.13 -4.30 -21.44
N ASP A 146 3.54 -4.87 -22.58
CA ASP A 146 2.76 -4.96 -23.83
C ASP A 146 1.52 -5.85 -23.68
N GLY A 147 0.50 -5.37 -22.96
CA GLY A 147 -0.78 -6.06 -22.81
C GLY A 147 -1.29 -6.13 -21.38
N THR A 148 -0.54 -5.67 -20.39
CA THR A 148 -0.96 -5.70 -18.98
C THR A 148 -1.05 -4.31 -18.39
N LEU A 149 -2.22 -4.00 -17.85
CA LEU A 149 -2.51 -2.79 -17.09
C LEU A 149 -2.67 -3.14 -15.61
N ALA A 150 -1.85 -2.54 -14.76
CA ALA A 150 -2.01 -2.59 -13.32
C ALA A 150 -2.77 -1.36 -12.83
N PHE A 151 -3.73 -1.55 -11.92
CA PHE A 151 -4.43 -0.45 -11.27
C PHE A 151 -4.88 -0.85 -9.87
N SER A 152 -5.13 0.13 -8.99
CA SER A 152 -5.77 -0.13 -7.69
C SER A 152 -7.14 0.52 -7.63
N VAL A 153 -8.02 -0.06 -6.83
CA VAL A 153 -9.31 0.56 -6.47
C VAL A 153 -9.24 0.89 -5.00
N THR A 154 -9.57 2.12 -4.63
CA THR A 154 -9.59 2.58 -3.24
C THR A 154 -10.95 3.14 -2.89
N ASP A 155 -11.21 3.37 -1.60
CA ASP A 155 -12.33 4.22 -1.19
C ASP A 155 -11.88 5.68 -0.96
N ASN A 156 -12.80 6.62 -1.03
CA ASN A 156 -12.50 8.05 -0.90
C ASN A 156 -12.26 8.53 0.54
N GLU A 157 -12.62 7.75 1.56
CA GLU A 157 -12.48 8.15 2.97
C GLU A 157 -11.18 7.62 3.59
N SER A 158 -10.97 6.30 3.53
CA SER A 158 -9.77 5.65 4.06
C SER A 158 -8.60 5.66 3.08
N ARG A 159 -8.89 5.77 1.77
CA ARG A 159 -7.90 5.74 0.67
C ARG A 159 -7.09 4.45 0.56
N LYS A 160 -7.54 3.39 1.22
CA LYS A 160 -6.93 2.04 1.15
C LYS A 160 -7.58 1.20 0.05
N ALA A 161 -6.88 0.16 -0.37
CA ALA A 161 -7.33 -0.70 -1.45
C ALA A 161 -8.62 -1.48 -1.12
N VAL A 162 -9.50 -1.66 -2.09
CA VAL A 162 -10.71 -2.48 -2.03
C VAL A 162 -10.46 -3.78 -2.80
N LEU A 163 -10.75 -4.92 -2.18
CA LEU A 163 -10.43 -6.24 -2.70
C LEU A 163 -11.69 -7.04 -3.08
N GLY A 164 -11.53 -7.96 -4.01
CA GLY A 164 -12.58 -8.94 -4.36
C GLY A 164 -13.66 -8.40 -5.29
N ILE A 165 -13.52 -7.16 -5.80
CA ILE A 165 -14.40 -6.62 -6.85
C ILE A 165 -14.37 -7.55 -8.08
N PRO A 166 -15.54 -7.98 -8.58
CA PRO A 166 -15.62 -8.91 -9.71
C PRO A 166 -15.10 -8.29 -11.00
N ALA A 167 -14.49 -9.11 -11.86
CA ALA A 167 -13.93 -8.67 -13.15
C ALA A 167 -14.99 -7.99 -14.06
N SER A 168 -16.24 -8.44 -13.97
CA SER A 168 -17.38 -7.91 -14.71
C SER A 168 -17.74 -6.46 -14.37
N ALA A 169 -17.28 -5.94 -13.24
CA ALA A 169 -17.49 -4.55 -12.83
C ALA A 169 -16.56 -3.55 -13.54
N PHE A 170 -15.52 -4.04 -14.22
CA PHE A 170 -14.51 -3.21 -14.86
C PHE A 170 -14.74 -3.07 -16.37
N SER A 171 -14.46 -1.88 -16.89
CA SER A 171 -14.39 -1.58 -18.31
C SER A 171 -13.13 -0.78 -18.58
N LEU A 172 -12.39 -1.15 -19.62
CA LEU A 172 -11.22 -0.40 -20.06
C LEU A 172 -11.60 0.62 -21.13
N LEU A 173 -10.86 1.72 -21.18
CA LEU A 173 -11.04 2.80 -22.14
C LEU A 173 -9.71 2.99 -22.87
N LEU A 174 -9.71 2.87 -24.20
CA LEU A 174 -8.59 3.27 -25.06
C LEU A 174 -9.06 4.37 -26.00
N ASP A 175 -8.52 5.58 -25.86
CA ASP A 175 -8.96 6.77 -26.59
C ASP A 175 -10.49 6.92 -26.61
N ASP A 176 -11.10 6.89 -25.41
CA ASP A 176 -12.55 6.92 -25.18
C ASP A 176 -13.37 5.74 -25.77
N THR A 177 -12.70 4.75 -26.35
CA THR A 177 -13.34 3.51 -26.83
C THR A 177 -13.37 2.48 -25.71
N VAL A 178 -14.57 2.03 -25.35
CA VAL A 178 -14.75 0.97 -24.35
C VAL A 178 -14.24 -0.36 -24.91
N LEU A 179 -13.30 -0.97 -24.18
CA LEU A 179 -12.84 -2.32 -24.39
C LEU A 179 -13.21 -3.18 -23.18
N THR A 180 -13.69 -4.38 -23.47
CA THR A 180 -13.80 -5.44 -22.47
C THR A 180 -12.43 -6.10 -22.33
N PRO A 181 -11.80 -6.07 -21.15
CA PRO A 181 -10.54 -6.79 -20.92
C PRO A 181 -10.73 -8.29 -21.18
N ASP A 182 -9.69 -8.97 -21.66
CA ASP A 182 -9.71 -10.42 -21.85
C ASP A 182 -9.80 -11.14 -20.50
N SER A 183 -9.19 -10.55 -19.47
CA SER A 183 -9.28 -10.98 -18.07
C SER A 183 -8.94 -9.82 -17.13
N VAL A 184 -9.55 -9.82 -15.94
CA VAL A 184 -9.14 -8.97 -14.82
C VAL A 184 -8.94 -9.85 -13.60
N ILE A 185 -7.76 -9.78 -13.01
CA ILE A 185 -7.39 -10.56 -11.83
C ILE A 185 -6.89 -9.64 -10.74
N ASN A 186 -7.15 -9.96 -9.48
CA ASN A 186 -6.50 -9.29 -8.36
C ASN A 186 -5.07 -9.83 -8.23
N ALA A 187 -4.07 -8.99 -8.49
CA ALA A 187 -2.64 -9.30 -8.48
C ALA A 187 -2.18 -9.85 -7.12
N SER A 188 -2.77 -9.37 -6.02
CA SER A 188 -2.45 -9.86 -4.67
C SER A 188 -2.89 -11.30 -4.42
N SER A 189 -3.83 -11.79 -5.24
CA SER A 189 -4.34 -13.16 -5.26
C SER A 189 -3.65 -14.01 -6.30
N ALA A 190 -3.39 -13.42 -7.48
CA ALA A 190 -2.74 -14.10 -8.57
C ALA A 190 -1.35 -14.56 -8.14
N ILE A 191 -0.98 -15.79 -8.49
CA ILE A 191 0.34 -16.41 -8.31
C ILE A 191 1.45 -15.65 -9.09
N ASN A 192 1.16 -14.45 -9.59
CA ASN A 192 2.16 -13.57 -10.13
C ASN A 192 3.06 -13.11 -8.98
N ASP A 193 4.26 -13.67 -8.97
CA ASP A 193 5.50 -13.24 -8.31
C ASP A 193 5.89 -11.76 -8.61
N GLU A 194 4.94 -10.90 -8.97
CA GLU A 194 5.18 -9.52 -9.37
C GLU A 194 5.43 -8.66 -8.13
N SER A 195 6.66 -8.73 -7.64
CA SER A 195 7.18 -7.85 -6.62
C SER A 195 7.11 -6.39 -7.05
N ALA A 196 6.80 -5.51 -6.11
CA ALA A 196 7.02 -4.09 -6.30
C ALA A 196 8.50 -3.74 -6.07
N THR A 197 8.97 -2.75 -6.81
CA THR A 197 10.24 -2.09 -6.56
C THR A 197 9.95 -0.63 -6.24
N VAL A 198 10.18 -0.24 -4.99
CA VAL A 198 9.78 1.08 -4.49
C VAL A 198 11.00 1.91 -4.12
N VAL A 199 11.02 3.17 -4.52
CA VAL A 199 11.91 4.18 -3.92
C VAL A 199 11.09 5.08 -3.01
N LEU A 200 11.39 5.04 -1.71
CA LEU A 200 10.81 5.94 -0.73
C LEU A 200 11.68 7.19 -0.59
N THR A 201 11.17 8.31 -1.09
CA THR A 201 11.87 9.60 -1.21
C THR A 201 11.36 10.55 -0.12
N LEU A 202 12.20 10.83 0.88
CA LEU A 202 11.85 11.54 2.10
C LEU A 202 12.55 12.89 2.22
N ASP A 203 11.77 13.92 2.53
CA ASP A 203 12.24 15.29 2.73
C ASP A 203 13.04 15.44 4.04
N ALA A 204 14.25 15.95 3.95
CA ALA A 204 15.11 16.33 5.06
C ALA A 204 15.54 17.81 4.99
N SER A 205 14.67 18.66 4.45
CA SER A 205 14.85 20.10 4.41
C SER A 205 14.74 20.73 5.81
N GLY A 206 15.09 22.01 5.91
CA GLY A 206 15.07 22.74 7.18
C GLY A 206 13.67 22.85 7.82
N SER A 207 12.61 22.95 7.01
CA SER A 207 11.21 23.09 7.47
C SER A 207 10.73 21.86 8.23
N MET A 208 11.27 20.68 7.90
CA MET A 208 10.93 19.43 8.58
C MET A 208 11.27 19.42 10.09
N SER A 209 12.07 20.40 10.55
CA SER A 209 12.41 20.54 11.98
C SER A 209 11.38 21.30 12.82
N GLU A 210 10.32 21.82 12.18
CA GLU A 210 9.22 22.46 12.89
C GLU A 210 8.38 21.44 13.66
N THR A 211 7.93 21.82 14.86
CA THR A 211 6.98 21.02 15.65
C THR A 211 5.66 20.93 14.90
N ALA A 212 5.20 19.69 14.72
CA ALA A 212 4.04 19.36 13.90
C ALA A 212 2.90 18.74 14.71
N TYR A 213 3.24 18.11 15.85
CA TYR A 213 2.28 17.51 16.76
C TYR A 213 2.79 17.57 18.20
N THR A 214 1.88 17.76 19.16
CA THR A 214 2.16 17.66 20.59
C THR A 214 1.21 16.63 21.19
N ASP A 215 1.75 15.62 21.89
CA ASP A 215 0.94 14.58 22.50
C ASP A 215 0.27 15.02 23.82
N ASP A 216 -0.58 14.15 24.37
CA ASP A 216 -1.29 14.38 25.64
C ASP A 216 -0.34 14.58 26.85
N ASN A 217 0.93 14.17 26.73
CA ASN A 217 1.96 14.33 27.74
C ASN A 217 2.80 15.60 27.53
N ASP A 218 2.38 16.51 26.63
CA ASP A 218 3.08 17.75 26.28
C ASP A 218 4.46 17.48 25.62
N VAL A 219 4.61 16.33 24.95
CA VAL A 219 5.81 16.00 24.16
C VAL A 219 5.60 16.47 22.72
N ASP A 220 6.50 17.35 22.29
CA ASP A 220 6.54 17.86 20.92
C ASP A 220 7.24 16.89 19.96
N TYR A 221 6.59 16.63 18.84
CA TYR A 221 7.10 15.84 17.72
C TYR A 221 7.27 16.75 16.50
N ASP A 222 8.47 16.73 15.92
CA ASP A 222 8.76 17.39 14.65
C ASP A 222 8.42 16.50 13.44
N ARG A 223 8.38 17.10 12.25
CA ARG A 223 7.96 16.41 11.03
C ARG A 223 8.91 15.26 10.65
N TYR A 224 10.21 15.35 10.99
CA TYR A 224 11.13 14.22 10.83
C TYR A 224 10.67 12.99 11.59
N GLN A 225 10.26 13.16 12.85
CA GLN A 225 9.82 12.05 13.70
C GLN A 225 8.57 11.40 13.13
N LEU A 226 7.58 12.19 12.73
CA LEU A 226 6.32 11.67 12.16
C LEU A 226 6.55 10.96 10.81
N ALA A 227 7.42 11.52 9.97
CA ALA A 227 7.85 10.90 8.73
C ALA A 227 8.57 9.56 8.94
N ALA A 228 9.47 9.49 9.93
CA ALA A 228 10.18 8.26 10.26
C ALA A 228 9.23 7.17 10.79
N ILE A 229 8.25 7.54 11.64
CA ILE A 229 7.21 6.63 12.12
C ILE A 229 6.39 6.09 10.95
N ALA A 230 5.94 6.95 10.04
CA ALA A 230 5.21 6.54 8.85
C ALA A 230 6.03 5.64 7.91
N ALA A 231 7.31 5.95 7.72
CA ALA A 231 8.23 5.12 6.94
C ALA A 231 8.43 3.73 7.60
N HIS A 232 8.54 3.65 8.93
CA HIS A 232 8.54 2.37 9.61
C HIS A 232 7.23 1.60 9.44
N GLN A 233 6.09 2.28 9.51
CA GLN A 233 4.79 1.65 9.27
C GLN A 233 4.69 1.07 7.85
N PHE A 234 5.15 1.82 6.84
CA PHE A 234 5.23 1.37 5.46
C PHE A 234 6.09 0.10 5.33
N LEU A 235 7.30 0.10 5.90
CA LEU A 235 8.19 -1.07 5.88
C LEU A 235 7.63 -2.29 6.62
N SER A 236 6.75 -2.10 7.59
CA SER A 236 6.08 -3.21 8.30
C SER A 236 5.00 -3.88 7.46
N GLN A 237 4.48 -3.18 6.46
CA GLN A 237 3.34 -3.60 5.64
C GLN A 237 3.74 -3.99 4.21
N LYS A 238 5.04 -3.91 3.89
CA LYS A 238 5.55 -4.34 2.58
C LYS A 238 5.35 -5.83 2.35
N ALA A 239 5.12 -6.24 1.10
CA ALA A 239 5.15 -7.66 0.78
C ALA A 239 6.58 -8.20 0.92
N ALA A 240 6.73 -9.49 1.23
CA ALA A 240 8.05 -10.09 1.43
C ALA A 240 8.93 -10.03 0.18
N SER A 241 8.31 -10.12 -1.01
CA SER A 241 8.97 -10.04 -2.32
C SER A 241 9.29 -8.60 -2.76
N ASP A 242 8.65 -7.59 -2.17
CA ASP A 242 8.87 -6.19 -2.52
C ASP A 242 10.26 -5.74 -2.11
N ALA A 243 10.95 -5.10 -3.06
CA ALA A 243 12.24 -4.47 -2.83
C ALA A 243 12.06 -2.97 -2.66
N VAL A 244 12.68 -2.41 -1.62
CA VAL A 244 12.57 -0.98 -1.28
C VAL A 244 13.97 -0.39 -1.16
N ALA A 245 14.13 0.84 -1.64
CA ALA A 245 15.28 1.70 -1.38
C ALA A 245 14.81 3.02 -0.76
N LEU A 246 15.70 3.68 -0.02
CA LEU A 246 15.44 5.00 0.57
C LEU A 246 16.24 6.07 -0.18
N SER A 247 15.59 7.19 -0.49
CA SER A 247 16.25 8.42 -0.94
C SER A 247 15.91 9.53 0.04
N VAL A 248 16.92 10.24 0.53
CA VAL A 248 16.74 11.38 1.44
C VAL A 248 17.23 12.64 0.74
N PHE A 249 16.35 13.62 0.60
CA PHE A 249 16.67 14.84 -0.14
C PHE A 249 16.60 16.09 0.74
N SER A 250 17.50 17.02 0.50
CA SER A 250 17.50 18.34 1.13
C SER A 250 18.16 19.34 0.18
N SER A 251 19.34 19.88 0.52
CA SER A 251 20.18 20.63 -0.42
C SER A 251 20.93 19.72 -1.41
N ASN A 252 20.86 18.41 -1.21
CA ASN A 252 21.40 17.38 -2.10
C ASN A 252 20.45 16.18 -2.07
N VAL A 253 20.46 15.39 -3.13
CA VAL A 253 19.81 14.07 -3.17
C VAL A 253 20.77 13.01 -2.66
N ASN A 254 20.36 12.28 -1.62
CA ASN A 254 21.14 11.19 -1.03
C ASN A 254 20.34 9.89 -1.18
N PHE A 255 20.51 9.23 -2.33
CA PHE A 255 20.03 7.87 -2.48
C PHE A 255 20.87 6.93 -1.61
N LEU A 256 20.25 6.25 -0.66
CA LEU A 256 20.96 5.48 0.38
C LEU A 256 21.39 4.09 -0.13
N ASP A 257 22.29 4.09 -1.11
CA ASP A 257 23.07 2.92 -1.52
C ASP A 257 24.29 2.68 -0.61
N GLN A 258 25.02 1.59 -0.84
CA GLN A 258 26.17 1.21 -0.01
C GLN A 258 27.23 2.34 0.06
N GLU A 259 27.54 2.98 -1.08
CA GLU A 259 28.53 4.06 -1.13
C GLU A 259 28.07 5.27 -0.30
N THR A 260 26.80 5.66 -0.44
CA THR A 260 26.25 6.79 0.29
C THR A 260 26.16 6.51 1.79
N ILE A 261 25.84 5.27 2.20
CA ILE A 261 25.84 4.87 3.62
C ILE A 261 27.25 4.97 4.20
N ASP A 262 28.27 4.44 3.53
CA ASP A 262 29.65 4.49 4.02
C ASP A 262 30.18 5.95 4.10
N ARG A 263 29.67 6.84 3.25
CA ARG A 263 30.06 8.26 3.20
C ARG A 263 29.32 9.12 4.23
N GLU A 264 27.99 9.06 4.24
CA GLU A 264 27.12 9.96 5.00
C GLU A 264 26.72 9.40 6.37
N LEU A 265 26.67 8.09 6.52
CA LEU A 265 26.22 7.39 7.73
C LEU A 265 27.27 6.40 8.28
N PRO A 266 28.56 6.78 8.42
CA PRO A 266 29.56 5.88 8.97
C PRO A 266 29.23 5.56 10.42
N ILE A 267 29.26 4.26 10.76
CA ILE A 267 28.92 3.75 12.09
C ILE A 267 30.16 3.26 12.83
N GLN A 268 30.08 3.27 14.16
CA GLN A 268 31.07 2.68 15.05
C GLN A 268 30.38 1.94 16.19
N ASN A 269 31.09 1.04 16.86
CA ASN A 269 30.61 0.45 18.11
C ASN A 269 30.74 1.47 19.27
N LEU A 270 30.18 1.14 20.43
CA LEU A 270 30.27 1.97 21.64
C LEU A 270 31.70 2.13 22.20
N ASP A 271 32.65 1.31 21.73
CA ASP A 271 34.07 1.40 22.08
C ASP A 271 34.86 2.33 21.11
N GLY A 272 34.21 2.83 20.05
CA GLY A 272 34.79 3.72 19.03
C GLY A 272 35.47 3.00 17.85
N ASP A 273 35.31 1.67 17.72
CA ASP A 273 35.80 0.93 16.57
C ASP A 273 34.84 1.10 15.39
N ALA A 274 35.39 1.51 14.23
CA ALA A 274 34.62 1.66 13.01
C ALA A 274 33.97 0.32 12.59
N LEU A 275 32.68 0.40 12.26
CA LEU A 275 31.90 -0.69 11.71
C LEU A 275 31.47 -0.33 10.28
N SER A 276 31.09 -1.33 9.50
CA SER A 276 30.47 -1.11 8.19
C SER A 276 29.07 -1.71 8.22
N TYR A 277 28.10 -0.90 7.80
CA TYR A 277 26.73 -1.35 7.60
C TYR A 277 26.61 -1.89 6.18
N VAL A 278 26.17 -3.14 6.04
CA VAL A 278 26.10 -3.80 4.74
C VAL A 278 24.66 -3.71 4.20
N LEU A 279 24.52 -3.09 3.04
CA LEU A 279 23.34 -3.07 2.18
C LEU A 279 23.72 -3.61 0.79
N SER A 280 22.76 -3.67 -0.14
CA SER A 280 23.07 -3.89 -1.55
C SER A 280 23.76 -2.66 -2.16
N ASP A 281 24.62 -2.91 -3.15
CA ASP A 281 25.34 -1.86 -3.87
C ASP A 281 24.40 -0.87 -4.58
N ASP A 282 23.21 -1.32 -4.97
CA ASP A 282 22.17 -0.51 -5.62
C ASP A 282 21.16 0.09 -4.62
N GLY A 283 21.33 -0.13 -3.31
CA GLY A 283 20.44 0.35 -2.23
C GLY A 283 19.09 -0.37 -2.10
N PHE A 284 18.69 -1.21 -3.07
CA PHE A 284 17.42 -1.93 -3.03
C PHE A 284 17.51 -3.25 -2.27
N THR A 285 16.62 -3.45 -1.30
CA THR A 285 16.55 -4.70 -0.54
C THR A 285 15.12 -5.15 -0.29
N THR A 286 14.90 -6.47 -0.28
CA THR A 286 13.64 -7.09 0.17
C THR A 286 13.59 -7.30 1.69
N ASP A 287 14.74 -7.15 2.36
CA ASP A 287 14.87 -7.29 3.80
C ASP A 287 14.49 -5.98 4.51
N ALA A 288 13.27 -5.92 5.04
CA ALA A 288 12.79 -4.74 5.78
C ALA A 288 13.65 -4.40 6.99
N ALA A 289 14.27 -5.39 7.65
CA ALA A 289 15.11 -5.16 8.83
C ALA A 289 16.33 -4.29 8.47
N ARG A 290 16.86 -4.45 7.25
CA ARG A 290 17.98 -3.62 6.77
C ARG A 290 17.62 -2.15 6.54
N LEU A 291 16.36 -1.89 6.24
CA LEU A 291 15.89 -0.53 6.00
C LEU A 291 15.56 0.21 7.30
N ARG A 292 15.36 -0.52 8.42
CA ARG A 292 15.05 0.09 9.72
C ARG A 292 16.16 1.02 10.20
N PHE A 293 17.41 0.61 10.06
CA PHE A 293 18.56 1.46 10.38
C PHE A 293 18.55 2.77 9.58
N LEU A 294 18.22 2.71 8.28
CA LEU A 294 18.20 3.89 7.42
C LEU A 294 17.09 4.86 7.81
N VAL A 295 15.90 4.35 8.16
CA VAL A 295 14.79 5.16 8.66
C VAL A 295 15.11 5.77 10.02
N ASP A 296 15.75 5.00 10.92
CA ASP A 296 16.23 5.52 12.21
C ASP A 296 17.32 6.59 12.03
N ALA A 297 18.20 6.44 11.02
CA ALA A 297 19.23 7.42 10.70
C ALA A 297 18.67 8.68 10.01
N TYR A 298 17.54 8.56 9.29
CA TYR A 298 16.79 9.69 8.78
C TYR A 298 16.14 10.51 9.92
N ASN A 299 15.71 9.88 11.01
CA ASN A 299 15.18 10.62 12.17
C ASN A 299 16.29 11.39 12.90
N ARG A 300 16.31 12.72 12.75
CA ARG A 300 17.26 13.62 13.44
C ARG A 300 17.20 13.54 14.97
N ARG A 301 16.09 13.09 15.55
CA ARG A 301 15.91 12.90 17.00
C ARG A 301 16.32 11.52 17.50
N SER A 302 16.73 10.61 16.61
CA SER A 302 17.13 9.25 16.94
C SER A 302 18.25 9.15 17.97
N GLN A 303 18.22 8.05 18.74
CA GLN A 303 19.32 7.61 19.60
C GLN A 303 20.67 7.55 18.88
N LEU A 304 20.69 7.34 17.55
CA LEU A 304 21.92 7.36 16.74
C LEU A 304 22.70 8.69 16.83
N TYR A 305 21.99 9.81 17.04
CA TYR A 305 22.58 11.15 17.15
C TYR A 305 22.59 11.69 18.58
N ARG A 306 21.63 11.27 19.41
CA ARG A 306 21.35 11.88 20.73
C ARG A 306 21.60 10.96 21.91
N GLY A 307 22.06 9.73 21.68
CA GLY A 307 22.18 8.70 22.72
C GLY A 307 20.86 8.52 23.47
N GLU A 308 20.91 8.22 24.78
CA GLU A 308 19.72 7.94 25.61
C GLU A 308 18.64 9.03 25.63
N SER A 309 18.96 10.26 25.20
CA SER A 309 18.01 11.37 25.11
C SER A 309 17.24 11.43 23.79
N GLY A 310 17.57 10.57 22.84
CA GLY A 310 16.91 10.46 21.54
C GLY A 310 15.80 9.42 21.52
N ASP A 311 15.08 9.41 20.40
CA ASP A 311 14.03 8.45 20.11
C ASP A 311 14.60 7.04 20.00
N ALA A 312 13.89 6.08 20.58
CA ALA A 312 14.29 4.67 20.57
C ALA A 312 14.38 4.14 19.14
N LEU A 313 15.44 3.39 18.86
CA LEU A 313 15.62 2.70 17.58
C LEU A 313 14.57 1.62 17.41
N HIS A 314 14.25 1.31 16.15
CA HIS A 314 13.44 0.14 15.85
C HIS A 314 14.11 -1.14 16.38
N PRO A 315 13.37 -2.15 16.89
CA PRO A 315 13.96 -3.37 17.46
C PRO A 315 14.87 -4.17 16.51
N ASP A 316 14.62 -4.10 15.21
CA ASP A 316 15.43 -4.75 14.18
C ASP A 316 16.70 -3.96 13.81
N THR A 317 16.81 -2.70 14.24
CA THR A 317 18.02 -1.90 14.04
C THR A 317 19.14 -2.47 14.92
N PRO A 318 20.37 -2.66 14.39
CA PRO A 318 21.44 -3.24 15.18
C PRO A 318 21.69 -2.48 16.48
N THR A 319 21.97 -3.21 17.56
CA THR A 319 22.26 -2.63 18.87
C THR A 319 23.75 -2.37 19.04
N ASN A 320 24.10 -1.50 19.99
CA ASN A 320 25.49 -1.11 20.31
C ASN A 320 26.26 -0.46 19.15
N ILE A 321 25.53 0.25 18.28
CA ILE A 321 26.10 1.08 17.22
C ILE A 321 25.74 2.55 17.45
N GLU A 322 26.59 3.45 16.99
CA GLU A 322 26.34 4.89 16.91
C GLU A 322 26.93 5.47 15.63
N LEU A 323 26.48 6.66 15.22
CA LEU A 323 27.06 7.36 14.08
C LEU A 323 28.37 8.03 14.48
N GLN A 324 29.42 7.77 13.70
CA GLN A 324 30.79 8.21 14.01
C GLN A 324 30.92 9.72 14.23
N TYR A 325 30.17 10.52 13.46
CA TYR A 325 30.23 11.99 13.56
C TYR A 325 29.21 12.59 14.54
N GLY A 326 28.16 11.86 14.90
CA GLY A 326 27.06 12.33 15.77
C GLY A 326 26.25 13.53 15.25
N ALA A 327 26.63 14.12 14.10
CA ALA A 327 25.93 15.23 13.47
C ALA A 327 24.97 14.74 12.39
N TYR A 328 23.80 15.35 12.31
CA TYR A 328 22.80 15.04 11.29
C TYR A 328 23.28 15.55 9.91
N PRO A 329 23.43 14.68 8.89
CA PRO A 329 24.06 15.05 7.62
C PRO A 329 23.10 15.72 6.63
N PHE A 330 21.79 15.52 6.79
CA PHE A 330 20.79 16.00 5.83
C PHE A 330 20.19 17.33 6.33
N ALA A 331 20.21 18.39 5.52
CA ALA A 331 19.60 19.67 5.89
C ALA A 331 19.59 20.66 4.71
N GLY A 332 18.74 21.69 4.84
CA GLY A 332 18.79 22.90 4.04
C GLY A 332 17.59 23.03 3.11
N SER A 333 17.85 23.14 1.79
CA SER A 333 16.84 23.33 0.75
C SER A 333 15.97 22.09 0.52
N THR A 334 15.02 22.17 -0.43
CA THR A 334 14.05 21.13 -0.77
C THR A 334 14.21 20.76 -2.25
N HIS A 335 15.16 19.88 -2.57
CA HIS A 335 15.43 19.39 -3.93
C HIS A 335 14.53 18.18 -4.26
N LEU A 336 13.22 18.38 -4.26
CA LEU A 336 12.23 17.33 -4.45
C LEU A 336 12.29 16.76 -5.87
N TYR A 337 12.28 17.62 -6.90
CA TYR A 337 12.18 17.12 -8.28
C TYR A 337 13.48 16.48 -8.76
N GLU A 338 14.65 16.96 -8.31
CA GLU A 338 15.93 16.26 -8.50
C GLU A 338 15.88 14.85 -7.88
N ALA A 339 15.34 14.72 -6.67
CA ALA A 339 15.25 13.43 -5.97
C ALA A 339 14.30 12.45 -6.66
N VAL A 340 13.17 12.95 -7.14
CA VAL A 340 12.21 12.16 -7.93
C VAL A 340 12.84 11.70 -9.24
N GLN A 341 13.56 12.57 -9.95
CA GLN A 341 14.23 12.20 -11.20
C GLN A 341 15.32 11.14 -10.98
N ASP A 342 16.18 11.28 -9.95
CA ASP A 342 17.17 10.25 -9.58
C ASP A 342 16.50 8.92 -9.22
N ALA A 343 15.40 8.95 -8.46
CA ALA A 343 14.63 7.75 -8.13
C ALA A 343 14.07 7.05 -9.38
N LEU A 344 13.50 7.81 -10.31
CA LEU A 344 12.97 7.30 -11.58
C LEU A 344 14.07 6.64 -12.42
N GLU A 345 15.24 7.26 -12.56
CA GLU A 345 16.38 6.70 -13.29
C GLU A 345 16.88 5.40 -12.66
N ARG A 346 16.98 5.34 -11.33
CA ARG A 346 17.42 4.12 -10.62
C ARG A 346 16.42 2.98 -10.76
N LEU A 347 15.13 3.27 -10.69
CA LEU A 347 14.08 2.29 -10.94
C LEU A 347 14.14 1.75 -12.37
N ALA A 348 14.28 2.63 -13.37
CA ALA A 348 14.40 2.25 -14.77
C ALA A 348 15.64 1.39 -15.04
N LEU A 349 16.78 1.72 -14.40
CA LEU A 349 18.02 0.93 -14.50
C LEU A 349 17.90 -0.46 -13.87
N ARG A 350 17.13 -0.60 -12.79
CA ARG A 350 16.95 -1.88 -12.09
C ARG A 350 16.13 -2.87 -12.90
N GLY A 351 15.09 -2.40 -13.59
CA GLY A 351 14.31 -3.18 -14.57
C GLY A 351 13.62 -4.44 -14.03
N ASN A 352 13.48 -4.59 -12.71
CA ASN A 352 12.90 -5.75 -12.06
C ASN A 352 11.78 -5.33 -11.11
N GLY A 353 10.70 -6.11 -11.09
CA GLY A 353 9.49 -5.78 -10.34
C GLY A 353 8.78 -4.55 -10.88
N ARG A 354 7.59 -4.28 -10.38
CA ARG A 354 6.80 -3.10 -10.76
C ARG A 354 7.37 -1.84 -10.10
N PRO A 355 7.92 -0.89 -10.87
CA PRO A 355 8.55 0.30 -10.29
C PRO A 355 7.52 1.29 -9.76
N VAL A 356 7.78 1.88 -8.60
CA VAL A 356 6.95 2.90 -7.96
C VAL A 356 7.83 3.92 -7.24
N VAL A 357 7.53 5.21 -7.37
CA VAL A 357 8.12 6.27 -6.53
C VAL A 357 7.10 6.70 -5.48
N VAL A 358 7.53 6.80 -4.23
CA VAL A 358 6.76 7.44 -3.16
C VAL A 358 7.54 8.64 -2.67
N ALA A 359 7.06 9.85 -2.92
CA ALA A 359 7.72 11.10 -2.55
C ALA A 359 6.91 11.84 -1.47
N MET A 360 7.57 12.24 -0.39
CA MET A 360 6.94 12.99 0.71
C MET A 360 7.72 14.28 0.99
N THR A 361 7.00 15.39 1.16
CA THR A 361 7.55 16.71 1.51
C THR A 361 6.59 17.52 2.38
N ASP A 362 7.14 18.47 3.15
CA ASP A 362 6.36 19.49 3.89
C ASP A 362 6.37 20.87 3.22
N GLY A 363 7.01 21.00 2.06
CA GLY A 363 7.31 22.28 1.44
C GLY A 363 7.31 22.24 -0.09
N GLN A 364 7.46 23.42 -0.69
CA GLN A 364 7.65 23.54 -2.14
C GLN A 364 9.10 23.25 -2.50
N ASP A 365 9.30 22.65 -3.68
CA ASP A 365 10.61 22.54 -4.29
C ASP A 365 11.25 23.92 -4.42
N ASN A 366 12.52 24.00 -4.04
CA ASN A 366 13.35 25.19 -4.18
C ASN A 366 14.77 24.83 -4.63
N GLY A 367 14.91 23.63 -5.20
CA GLY A 367 16.16 23.06 -5.68
C GLY A 367 16.32 23.21 -7.19
N PRO A 368 17.33 22.53 -7.76
CA PRO A 368 17.34 22.19 -9.17
C PRO A 368 16.29 21.09 -9.45
N GLY A 369 15.83 21.02 -10.69
CA GLY A 369 14.77 20.10 -11.10
C GLY A 369 13.49 20.86 -11.44
N ASP A 370 12.69 20.26 -12.31
CA ASP A 370 11.44 20.81 -12.80
C ASP A 370 10.34 19.77 -12.70
N GLU A 371 9.14 20.22 -12.38
CA GLU A 371 7.94 19.39 -12.26
C GLU A 371 7.59 18.72 -13.59
N ASP A 372 7.67 19.46 -14.71
CA ASP A 372 7.33 18.96 -16.04
C ASP A 372 8.34 17.88 -16.47
N ASP A 373 9.63 18.09 -16.17
CA ASP A 373 10.68 17.11 -16.46
C ASP A 373 10.46 15.82 -15.66
N ALA A 374 10.09 15.92 -14.38
CA ALA A 374 9.78 14.76 -13.55
C ALA A 374 8.55 13.98 -14.07
N ILE A 375 7.49 14.69 -14.46
CA ILE A 375 6.28 14.09 -15.05
C ILE A 375 6.61 13.40 -16.37
N GLN A 376 7.34 14.07 -17.27
CA GLN A 376 7.71 13.51 -18.57
C GLN A 376 8.59 12.27 -18.42
N LEU A 377 9.59 12.33 -17.53
CA LEU A 377 10.46 11.20 -17.25
C LEU A 377 9.68 10.01 -16.69
N ALA A 378 8.79 10.25 -15.73
CA ALA A 378 7.93 9.21 -15.14
C ALA A 378 7.01 8.56 -16.17
N LYS A 379 6.36 9.35 -17.04
CA LYS A 379 5.56 8.84 -18.15
C LYS A 379 6.39 8.03 -19.14
N SER A 380 7.61 8.48 -19.45
CA SER A 380 8.50 7.78 -20.38
C SER A 380 8.96 6.41 -19.86
N TYR A 381 9.16 6.28 -18.54
CA TYR A 381 9.52 5.02 -17.90
C TYR A 381 8.32 4.19 -17.45
N GLY A 382 7.09 4.71 -17.55
CA GLY A 382 5.89 4.04 -17.06
C GLY A 382 5.86 3.85 -15.54
N ILE A 383 6.43 4.79 -14.79
CA ILE A 383 6.57 4.72 -13.33
C ILE A 383 5.60 5.69 -12.66
N PRO A 384 4.59 5.22 -11.90
CA PRO A 384 3.70 6.09 -11.15
C PRO A 384 4.41 6.71 -9.94
N ILE A 385 4.07 7.98 -9.67
CA ILE A 385 4.59 8.72 -8.51
C ILE A 385 3.46 8.96 -7.51
N TYR A 386 3.56 8.37 -6.32
CA TYR A 386 2.77 8.77 -5.18
C TYR A 386 3.39 10.01 -4.53
N THR A 387 2.58 11.03 -4.27
CA THR A 387 3.03 12.25 -3.60
C THR A 387 2.29 12.45 -2.29
N VAL A 388 3.02 12.79 -1.23
CA VAL A 388 2.49 13.08 0.10
C VAL A 388 2.93 14.48 0.49
N GLY A 389 1.98 15.41 0.61
CA GLY A 389 2.21 16.75 1.14
C GLY A 389 1.81 16.80 2.61
N MET A 390 2.77 17.06 3.52
CA MET A 390 2.53 17.18 4.95
C MET A 390 2.37 18.65 5.35
N ASP A 391 1.20 19.02 5.88
CA ASP A 391 0.88 20.41 6.29
C ASP A 391 1.14 21.48 5.21
N SER A 392 1.33 21.07 3.96
CA SER A 392 1.88 21.89 2.88
C SER A 392 0.77 22.40 1.96
N SER A 393 0.15 23.53 2.31
CA SER A 393 -0.84 24.17 1.41
C SER A 393 -0.22 24.79 0.16
N SER A 394 1.10 25.07 0.17
CA SER A 394 1.78 25.73 -0.93
C SER A 394 2.19 24.77 -2.05
N ALA A 395 2.57 23.53 -1.72
CA ALA A 395 3.03 22.55 -2.71
C ALA A 395 1.89 21.66 -3.27
N SER A 396 0.65 21.90 -2.85
CA SER A 396 -0.44 20.94 -3.05
C SER A 396 -0.84 20.75 -4.50
N ASP A 397 -0.78 21.82 -5.30
CA ASP A 397 -1.21 21.79 -6.70
C ASP A 397 -0.16 21.08 -7.57
N GLU A 398 1.11 21.37 -7.34
CA GLU A 398 2.23 20.73 -8.05
C GLU A 398 2.32 19.23 -7.71
N LEU A 399 2.24 18.87 -6.42
CA LEU A 399 2.26 17.47 -5.99
C LEU A 399 1.05 16.68 -6.52
N LEU A 400 -0.13 17.31 -6.54
CA LEU A 400 -1.33 16.71 -7.13
C LEU A 400 -1.12 16.45 -8.61
N ARG A 401 -0.61 17.42 -9.35
CA ARG A 401 -0.37 17.31 -10.79
C ARG A 401 0.63 16.19 -11.10
N VAL A 402 1.75 16.11 -10.38
CA VAL A 402 2.74 15.04 -10.55
C VAL A 402 2.12 13.66 -10.35
N ALA A 403 1.35 13.46 -9.28
CA ALA A 403 0.74 12.16 -9.04
C ALA A 403 -0.37 11.83 -10.04
N ASP A 404 -1.23 12.80 -10.39
CA ASP A 404 -2.35 12.55 -11.29
C ASP A 404 -1.88 12.19 -12.70
N GLU A 405 -0.94 12.98 -13.24
CA GLU A 405 -0.42 12.82 -14.60
C GLU A 405 0.46 11.58 -14.77
N THR A 406 1.08 11.07 -13.71
CA THR A 406 1.93 9.87 -13.77
C THR A 406 1.20 8.57 -13.44
N GLY A 407 -0.09 8.65 -13.08
CA GLY A 407 -0.89 7.49 -12.69
C GLY A 407 -0.69 7.05 -11.23
N GLY A 408 -0.04 7.88 -10.41
CA GLY A 408 0.06 7.71 -8.95
C GLY A 408 -1.10 8.34 -8.19
N SER A 409 -0.99 8.48 -6.87
CA SER A 409 -2.02 9.13 -6.04
C SER A 409 -1.42 10.19 -5.13
N TYR A 410 -2.11 11.33 -5.04
CA TYR A 410 -1.76 12.41 -4.12
C TYR A 410 -2.48 12.25 -2.77
N PHE A 411 -1.75 12.57 -1.71
CA PHE A 411 -2.22 12.64 -0.34
C PHE A 411 -1.84 13.98 0.28
N ASN A 412 -2.83 14.85 0.48
CA ASN A 412 -2.68 16.04 1.30
C ASN A 412 -3.02 15.69 2.75
N VAL A 413 -2.02 15.61 3.61
CA VAL A 413 -2.18 15.15 4.99
C VAL A 413 -1.78 16.23 5.97
N THR A 414 -2.50 16.29 7.09
CA THR A 414 -1.92 16.90 8.27
C THR A 414 -0.80 16.00 8.80
N SER A 415 0.11 16.57 9.58
CA SER A 415 1.10 15.80 10.34
C SER A 415 0.47 14.62 11.10
N THR A 416 -0.78 14.76 11.54
CA THR A 416 -1.51 13.71 12.24
C THR A 416 -1.99 12.54 11.37
N GLN A 417 -1.95 12.65 10.06
CA GLN A 417 -2.52 11.67 9.12
C GLN A 417 -1.45 10.98 8.26
N ILE A 418 -0.17 11.30 8.42
CA ILE A 418 0.89 10.79 7.53
C ILE A 418 1.01 9.25 7.55
N GLY A 419 0.87 8.61 8.69
CA GLY A 419 0.90 7.14 8.77
C GLY A 419 -0.26 6.49 8.02
N ASP A 420 -1.43 7.12 8.03
CA ASP A 420 -2.60 6.65 7.28
C ASP A 420 -2.38 6.77 5.77
N ALA A 421 -1.73 7.85 5.32
CA ALA A 421 -1.33 7.99 3.92
C ALA A 421 -0.29 6.93 3.50
N PHE A 422 0.75 6.69 4.30
CA PHE A 422 1.77 5.69 3.98
C PHE A 422 1.19 4.27 3.98
N GLN A 423 0.28 3.96 4.90
CA GLN A 423 -0.48 2.71 4.87
C GLN A 423 -1.36 2.61 3.63
N SER A 424 -2.09 3.68 3.28
CA SER A 424 -2.92 3.72 2.06
C SER A 424 -2.10 3.44 0.81
N ILE A 425 -0.95 4.11 0.67
CA ILE A 425 0.00 3.88 -0.42
C ILE A 425 0.46 2.42 -0.44
N GLN A 426 0.87 1.86 0.72
CA GLN A 426 1.31 0.47 0.78
C GLN A 426 0.20 -0.50 0.36
N THR A 427 -1.05 -0.28 0.80
CA THR A 427 -2.18 -1.11 0.35
C THR A 427 -2.38 -0.99 -1.16
N GLY A 428 -2.26 0.21 -1.75
CA GLY A 428 -2.38 0.40 -3.21
C GLY A 428 -1.20 -0.18 -4.01
N ILE A 429 -0.03 -0.36 -3.38
CA ILE A 429 1.11 -1.06 -3.98
C ILE A 429 0.90 -2.58 -3.92
N VAL A 430 0.46 -3.11 -2.79
CA VAL A 430 0.30 -4.56 -2.56
C VAL A 430 -0.93 -5.12 -3.26
N PHE A 431 -2.04 -4.41 -3.15
CA PHE A 431 -3.34 -4.84 -3.63
C PHE A 431 -3.71 -4.12 -4.93
N GLN A 432 -3.37 -4.76 -6.04
CA GLN A 432 -3.64 -4.25 -7.38
C GLN A 432 -4.49 -5.23 -8.18
N TYR A 433 -5.15 -4.72 -9.20
CA TYR A 433 -5.81 -5.46 -10.24
C TYR A 433 -4.94 -5.41 -11.50
N LEU A 434 -4.75 -6.55 -12.14
CA LEU A 434 -4.15 -6.67 -13.45
C LEU A 434 -5.26 -6.93 -14.47
N ALA A 435 -5.38 -6.04 -15.45
CA ALA A 435 -6.23 -6.27 -16.61
C ALA A 435 -5.38 -6.59 -17.84
N SER A 436 -5.73 -7.68 -18.51
CA SER A 436 -5.13 -8.07 -19.79
C SER A 436 -5.92 -7.46 -20.94
N VAL A 437 -5.19 -6.84 -21.87
CA VAL A 437 -5.73 -6.25 -23.09
C VAL A 437 -5.21 -6.97 -24.32
N PRO A 438 -5.98 -7.01 -25.41
CA PRO A 438 -5.57 -7.70 -26.63
C PRO A 438 -4.21 -7.18 -27.11
N SER A 439 -3.27 -8.10 -27.38
CA SER A 439 -1.88 -7.75 -27.72
C SER A 439 -1.79 -6.74 -28.87
N GLY A 440 -0.97 -5.71 -28.69
CA GLY A 440 -0.80 -4.60 -29.64
C GLY A 440 -1.84 -3.48 -29.53
N SER A 441 -2.76 -3.55 -28.56
CA SER A 441 -3.72 -2.47 -28.27
C SER A 441 -3.14 -1.38 -27.36
N LEU A 442 -2.21 -1.74 -26.47
CA LEU A 442 -1.46 -0.78 -25.67
C LEU A 442 -0.23 -0.31 -26.45
N ASN A 443 -0.14 1.00 -26.65
CA ASN A 443 1.10 1.68 -26.99
C ASN A 443 1.19 2.95 -26.13
N THR A 444 2.40 3.49 -25.97
CA THR A 444 2.65 4.66 -25.12
C THR A 444 1.99 5.96 -25.58
N ALA A 445 1.29 5.95 -26.73
CA ALA A 445 0.64 7.12 -27.34
C ALA A 445 -0.90 7.12 -27.21
N VAL A 446 -1.50 6.13 -26.54
CA VAL A 446 -2.95 6.02 -26.36
C VAL A 446 -3.36 6.50 -24.97
N THR A 447 -4.48 7.23 -24.89
CA THR A 447 -5.09 7.57 -23.60
C THR A 447 -5.76 6.33 -23.04
N LEU A 448 -5.28 5.88 -21.89
CA LEU A 448 -5.79 4.70 -21.21
C LEU A 448 -6.77 5.10 -20.11
N GLY A 449 -7.80 4.32 -19.85
CA GLY A 449 -8.66 4.54 -18.70
C GLY A 449 -9.27 3.26 -18.17
N VAL A 450 -9.63 3.32 -16.89
CA VAL A 450 -10.38 2.28 -16.19
C VAL A 450 -11.66 2.91 -15.70
N LYS A 451 -12.77 2.26 -16.00
CA LYS A 451 -14.09 2.57 -15.44
C LYS A 451 -14.54 1.39 -14.57
N LEU A 452 -15.02 1.71 -13.40
CA LEU A 452 -15.65 0.79 -12.45
C LEU A 452 -17.14 1.15 -12.34
N ASP A 453 -18.00 0.16 -12.44
CA ASP A 453 -19.43 0.25 -12.11
C ASP A 453 -19.78 -0.87 -11.13
N PHE A 454 -19.90 -0.53 -9.85
CA PHE A 454 -20.05 -1.51 -8.78
C PHE A 454 -20.88 -0.97 -7.63
N ASN A 455 -21.80 -1.78 -7.09
CA ASN A 455 -22.70 -1.38 -6.01
C ASN A 455 -23.47 -0.07 -6.29
N GLY A 456 -23.79 0.21 -7.57
CA GLY A 456 -24.48 1.43 -8.00
C GLY A 456 -23.62 2.70 -7.95
N LEU A 457 -22.31 2.55 -7.81
CA LEU A 457 -21.32 3.63 -7.83
C LEU A 457 -20.45 3.50 -9.06
N VAL A 458 -20.13 4.65 -9.67
CA VAL A 458 -19.27 4.72 -10.86
C VAL A 458 -18.01 5.48 -10.51
N ALA A 459 -16.86 4.91 -10.82
CA ALA A 459 -15.56 5.56 -10.75
C ALA A 459 -14.86 5.45 -12.11
N GLN A 460 -14.08 6.46 -12.48
CA GLN A 460 -13.28 6.42 -13.70
C GLN A 460 -11.99 7.19 -13.50
N ARG A 461 -10.90 6.67 -14.05
CA ARG A 461 -9.63 7.39 -14.19
C ARG A 461 -9.02 7.15 -15.55
N THR A 462 -8.37 8.18 -16.09
CA THR A 462 -7.64 8.12 -17.36
C THR A 462 -6.20 8.56 -17.17
N LEU A 463 -5.29 7.92 -17.87
CA LEU A 463 -3.87 8.26 -17.95
C LEU A 463 -3.55 8.71 -19.38
N ALA A 464 -3.01 9.92 -19.49
CA ALA A 464 -2.56 10.45 -20.76
C ALA A 464 -1.18 9.86 -21.15
N PRO A 465 -0.93 9.67 -22.45
CA PRO A 465 0.36 9.20 -22.94
C PRO A 465 1.51 10.17 -22.64
N ALA A 466 2.74 9.68 -22.75
CA ALA A 466 3.93 10.54 -22.79
C ALA A 466 3.92 11.38 -24.08
N GLU A 467 4.27 12.66 -24.00
CA GLU A 467 4.51 13.47 -25.20
C GLU A 467 5.90 13.11 -25.78
N ASP A 468 6.01 12.98 -27.11
CA ASP A 468 7.30 12.73 -27.78
C ASP A 468 8.26 13.93 -27.56
N LEU A 469 9.43 13.66 -26.97
CA LEU A 469 10.51 14.65 -26.72
C LEU A 469 11.19 15.18 -27.99
#